data_AF-A0A1A3TP99-F1
#
_entry.id   AF-A0A1A3TP99-F1
#
_cell.length_a   1.000
_cell.length_b   1.000
_cell.length_c   1.000
_cell.angle_alpha   90.00
_cell.angle_beta   90.00
_cell.angle_gamma   90.00
#
_symmetry.space_group_name_H-M   'P 1'
#
loop_
_entity.id
_entity.type
_entity.pdbx_description
1 polymer ?
#
loop_
_entity_poly.entity_id
_entity_poly.type
_entity_poly.pdbx_seq_one_letter_code
_entity_poly.pdbx_strand_id
1 'polypeptide(L)'
;MVVDVLNEIDTTVSRNEFKAAFFAKFPRADVELIWENVDNAISTALRRAAKENLITKGRRNGKIEIYASKQVVARMVKEREQREAASPNPVTEQNDRRTEQPVMHSEEGHDQWR
;
A
#
# COMPACT_ATOMS: atom_id res chain seq x y z
N MET A 1 -6.94 19.05 -13.35
CA MET A 1 -7.00 19.56 -11.95
C MET A 1 -6.76 18.46 -10.91
N VAL A 2 -7.70 17.53 -10.68
CA VAL A 2 -7.56 16.52 -9.60
C VAL A 2 -6.35 15.61 -9.79
N VAL A 3 -6.11 15.13 -11.01
CA VAL A 3 -4.95 14.29 -11.34
C VAL A 3 -3.64 15.07 -11.17
N ASP A 4 -3.61 16.34 -11.58
CA ASP A 4 -2.41 17.18 -11.47
C ASP A 4 -2.02 17.42 -10.01
N VAL A 5 -3.00 17.76 -9.16
CA VAL A 5 -2.77 17.88 -7.71
C VAL A 5 -2.28 16.55 -7.12
N LEU A 6 -2.85 15.41 -7.54
CA LEU A 6 -2.36 14.10 -7.10
C LEU A 6 -0.97 13.73 -7.65
N ASN A 7 -0.56 14.28 -8.79
CA ASN A 7 0.79 14.08 -9.32
C ASN A 7 1.85 14.87 -8.54
N GLU A 8 1.46 16.01 -7.97
CA GLU A 8 2.32 16.84 -7.12
C GLU A 8 2.48 16.25 -5.71
N ILE A 9 1.55 15.39 -5.30
CA ILE A 9 1.61 14.69 -4.03
C ILE A 9 2.31 13.34 -4.26
N ASP A 10 3.61 13.26 -4.00
CA ASP A 10 4.43 12.04 -4.16
C ASP A 10 4.12 10.92 -3.14
N THR A 11 2.87 10.84 -2.65
CA THR A 11 2.42 9.81 -1.70
C THR A 11 0.94 9.49 -1.88
N THR A 12 0.47 8.48 -1.17
CA THR A 12 -0.97 8.19 -1.07
C THR A 12 -1.63 9.12 -0.06
N VAL A 13 -2.78 9.68 -0.42
CA VAL A 13 -3.53 10.61 0.45
C VAL A 13 -4.97 10.20 0.60
N SER A 14 -5.52 10.43 1.79
CA SER A 14 -6.96 10.36 2.04
C SER A 14 -7.68 11.51 1.32
N ARG A 15 -9.00 11.40 1.24
CA ARG A 15 -9.83 12.47 0.65
C ARG A 15 -9.65 13.82 1.35
N ASN A 16 -9.49 13.83 2.67
CA ASN A 16 -9.35 15.07 3.43
C ASN A 16 -7.97 15.71 3.19
N GLU A 17 -6.91 14.89 3.16
CA GLU A 17 -5.56 15.36 2.81
C GLU A 17 -5.52 15.91 1.38
N PHE A 18 -6.18 15.22 0.43
CA PHE A 18 -6.32 15.72 -0.93
C PHE A 18 -7.04 17.07 -0.99
N LYS A 19 -8.16 17.24 -0.27
CA LYS A 19 -8.90 18.51 -0.22
C LYS A 19 -8.02 19.64 0.30
N ALA A 20 -7.26 19.39 1.37
CA ALA A 20 -6.35 20.39 1.93
C ALA A 20 -5.32 20.85 0.89
N ALA A 21 -4.69 19.90 0.19
CA ALA A 21 -3.74 20.21 -0.89
C ALA A 21 -4.40 20.92 -2.08
N PHE A 22 -5.61 20.48 -2.47
CA PHE A 22 -6.38 21.10 -3.55
C PHE A 22 -6.71 22.56 -3.24
N PHE A 23 -7.18 22.86 -2.03
CA PHE A 23 -7.54 24.22 -1.63
C PHE A 23 -6.35 25.12 -1.32
N ALA A 24 -5.18 24.55 -1.03
CA ALA A 24 -3.94 25.31 -0.98
C ALA A 24 -3.55 25.85 -2.37
N LYS A 25 -3.91 25.13 -3.44
CA LYS A 25 -3.61 25.51 -4.82
C LYS A 25 -4.73 26.29 -5.51
N PHE A 26 -5.97 25.93 -5.22
CA PHE A 26 -7.17 26.54 -5.80
C PHE A 26 -8.03 27.08 -4.65
N PRO A 27 -7.98 28.40 -4.37
CA PRO A 27 -8.73 28.99 -3.27
C PRO A 27 -10.20 28.61 -3.33
N ARG A 28 -10.75 28.22 -2.18
CA ARG A 28 -12.13 27.69 -2.11
C ARG A 28 -13.15 28.67 -2.70
N ALA A 29 -13.00 29.97 -2.43
CA ALA A 29 -13.87 31.01 -2.96
C ALA A 29 -13.94 30.97 -4.50
N ASP A 30 -12.81 30.80 -5.17
CA ASP A 30 -12.74 30.77 -6.64
C ASP A 30 -13.40 29.51 -7.21
N VAL A 31 -13.24 28.38 -6.51
CA VAL A 31 -13.81 27.09 -6.93
C VAL A 31 -15.32 27.08 -6.72
N GLU A 32 -15.83 27.70 -5.66
CA GLU A 32 -17.27 27.82 -5.38
C GLU A 32 -18.02 28.69 -6.41
N LEU A 33 -17.32 29.59 -7.11
CA LEU A 33 -17.91 30.33 -8.25
C LEU A 33 -18.24 29.43 -9.44
N ILE A 34 -17.53 28.31 -9.58
CA ILE A 34 -17.64 27.39 -10.71
C ILE A 34 -18.46 26.15 -10.31
N TRP A 35 -18.33 25.70 -9.06
CA TRP A 35 -18.96 24.50 -8.53
C TRP A 35 -19.87 24.82 -7.35
N GLU A 36 -21.18 24.65 -7.52
CA GLU A 36 -22.17 24.86 -6.44
C GLU A 36 -21.91 23.98 -5.20
N ASN A 37 -21.42 22.75 -5.39
CA ASN A 37 -21.05 21.87 -4.29
C ASN A 37 -19.68 21.25 -4.53
N VAL A 38 -18.65 21.99 -4.11
CA VAL A 38 -17.25 21.63 -4.30
C VAL A 38 -16.92 20.25 -3.73
N ASP A 39 -17.45 19.93 -2.55
CA ASP A 39 -17.17 18.65 -1.90
C ASP A 39 -17.72 17.45 -2.69
N ASN A 40 -18.90 17.61 -3.28
CA ASN A 40 -19.50 16.61 -4.15
C ASN A 40 -18.79 16.55 -5.51
N ALA A 41 -18.42 17.70 -6.07
CA ALA A 41 -17.68 17.80 -7.32
C ALA A 41 -16.31 17.10 -7.23
N ILE A 42 -15.56 17.33 -6.15
CA ILE A 42 -14.28 16.64 -5.86
C ILE A 42 -14.49 15.13 -5.76
N SER A 43 -15.54 14.68 -5.06
CA SER A 43 -15.85 13.24 -4.96
C SER A 43 -16.09 12.61 -6.31
N THR A 44 -16.88 13.30 -7.14
CA THR A 44 -17.28 12.84 -8.46
C THR A 44 -16.08 12.80 -9.39
N ALA A 45 -15.23 13.82 -9.33
CA ALA A 45 -13.98 13.90 -10.08
C ALA A 45 -13.00 12.78 -9.68
N LEU A 46 -12.81 12.50 -8.38
CA LEU A 46 -11.98 11.38 -7.91
C LEU A 46 -12.53 10.03 -8.39
N ARG A 47 -13.84 9.79 -8.28
CA ARG A 47 -14.46 8.56 -8.78
C ARG A 47 -14.29 8.40 -10.29
N ARG A 48 -14.49 9.50 -11.04
CA ARG A 48 -14.34 9.50 -12.50
C ARG A 48 -12.89 9.25 -12.91
N ALA A 49 -11.93 9.92 -12.30
CA ALA A 49 -10.51 9.71 -12.54
C ALA A 49 -10.08 8.26 -12.22
N ALA A 50 -10.63 7.65 -11.17
CA ALA A 50 -10.39 6.25 -10.87
C ALA A 50 -11.03 5.31 -11.91
N LYS A 51 -12.27 5.60 -12.36
CA LYS A 51 -12.96 4.85 -13.42
C LYS A 51 -12.22 4.92 -14.76
N GLU A 52 -11.65 6.07 -15.08
CA GLU A 52 -10.84 6.32 -16.28
C GLU A 52 -9.40 5.81 -16.13
N ASN A 53 -9.07 5.13 -15.03
CA ASN A 53 -7.74 4.60 -14.74
C ASN A 53 -6.63 5.67 -14.78
N LEU A 54 -6.92 6.92 -14.38
CA LEU A 54 -5.92 7.99 -14.25
C LEU A 54 -5.26 7.98 -12.87
N ILE A 55 -5.99 7.53 -11.86
CA ILE A 55 -5.55 7.43 -10.47
C ILE A 55 -5.84 6.04 -9.94
N THR A 56 -5.09 5.65 -8.91
CA THR A 56 -5.33 4.43 -8.15
C THR A 56 -6.05 4.78 -6.86
N LYS A 57 -7.09 4.01 -6.53
CA LYS A 57 -7.78 4.06 -5.23
C LYS A 57 -7.44 2.81 -4.42
N GLY A 58 -7.26 2.97 -3.11
CA GLY A 58 -6.98 1.88 -2.18
C GLY A 58 -7.60 2.12 -0.82
N ARG A 59 -7.27 1.25 0.15
CA ARG A 59 -7.65 1.43 1.55
C ARG A 59 -6.43 1.40 2.46
N ARG A 60 -6.27 2.44 3.29
CA ARG A 60 -5.33 2.46 4.41
C ARG A 60 -6.03 1.90 5.64
N ASN A 61 -5.39 0.94 6.32
CA ASN A 61 -5.91 0.26 7.51
C ASN A 61 -7.32 -0.36 7.31
N GLY A 62 -7.65 -0.77 6.08
CA GLY A 62 -8.95 -1.38 5.72
C GLY A 62 -10.17 -0.45 5.78
N LYS A 63 -10.03 0.78 6.27
CA LYS A 63 -11.15 1.69 6.55
C LYS A 63 -11.07 3.02 5.80
N ILE A 64 -9.87 3.55 5.58
CA ILE A 64 -9.70 4.90 5.03
C ILE A 64 -9.44 4.78 3.53
N GLU A 65 -10.31 5.38 2.72
CA GLU A 65 -10.06 5.48 1.27
C GLU A 65 -8.88 6.40 0.99
N ILE A 66 -7.92 5.90 0.23
CA ILE A 66 -6.72 6.61 -0.20
C ILE A 66 -6.61 6.64 -1.72
N TYR A 67 -5.98 7.70 -2.22
CA TYR A 67 -5.81 7.98 -3.64
C TYR A 67 -4.35 8.34 -3.92
N ALA A 68 -3.86 7.93 -5.09
CA ALA A 68 -2.59 8.37 -5.64
C ALA A 68 -2.67 8.36 -7.16
N SER A 69 -1.88 9.20 -7.84
CA SER A 69 -1.79 9.10 -9.29
C SER A 69 -1.06 7.82 -9.72
N LYS A 70 -1.30 7.35 -10.95
CA LYS A 70 -0.55 6.20 -11.48
C LYS A 70 0.96 6.44 -11.52
N GLN A 71 1.38 7.67 -11.81
CA GLN A 71 2.80 8.03 -11.87
C GLN A 71 3.44 7.92 -10.49
N VAL A 72 2.76 8.41 -9.46
CA VAL A 72 3.21 8.31 -8.07
C VAL A 72 3.32 6.85 -7.65
N VAL A 73 2.30 6.03 -7.94
CA VAL A 73 2.35 4.59 -7.63
C VAL A 73 3.53 3.90 -8.32
N ALA A 74 3.78 4.19 -9.61
CA ALA A 74 4.91 3.61 -10.33
C ALA A 74 6.27 4.01 -9.73
N ARG A 75 6.41 5.27 -9.29
CA ARG A 75 7.61 5.74 -8.56
C ARG A 75 7.77 5.02 -7.23
N MET A 76 6.69 4.89 -6.45
CA MET A 76 6.72 4.20 -5.15
C MET A 76 7.11 2.72 -5.28
N VAL A 77 6.58 2.03 -6.30
CA VAL A 77 6.95 0.62 -6.58
C VAL A 77 8.42 0.52 -6.96
N LYS A 78 8.88 1.37 -7.89
CA LYS A 78 10.29 1.38 -8.33
C LYS A 78 11.26 1.70 -7.19
N GLU A 79 10.93 2.65 -6.33
CA GLU A 79 11.74 2.98 -5.16
C GLU A 79 11.81 1.82 -4.16
N ARG A 80 10.70 1.11 -3.96
CA ARG A 80 10.65 -0.08 -3.12
C ARG A 80 11.53 -1.20 -3.67
N GLU A 81 11.40 -1.51 -4.96
CA GLU A 81 12.24 -2.50 -5.64
C GLU A 81 13.72 -2.14 -5.57
N GLN A 82 14.06 -0.85 -5.71
CA GLN A 82 15.44 -0.39 -5.55
C GLN A 82 15.97 -0.51 -4.13
N ARG A 83 15.16 -0.25 -3.10
CA ARG A 83 15.55 -0.43 -1.70
C ARG A 83 15.69 -1.91 -1.31
N GLU A 84 14.85 -2.77 -1.88
CA GLU A 84 14.97 -4.23 -1.72
C GLU A 84 16.22 -4.75 -2.45
N ALA A 85 16.51 -4.27 -3.67
CA ALA A 85 17.71 -4.64 -4.43
C ALA A 85 19.02 -4.05 -3.87
N ALA A 86 18.96 -2.90 -3.20
CA ALA A 86 20.09 -2.23 -2.57
C ALA A 86 20.28 -2.60 -1.09
N SER A 87 19.52 -3.57 -0.56
CA SER A 87 19.79 -4.18 0.74
C SER A 87 20.71 -5.39 0.58
N PRO A 88 22.04 -5.27 0.84
CA PRO A 88 22.89 -6.43 0.99
C PRO A 88 22.66 -7.01 2.39
N ASN A 89 21.52 -7.69 2.59
CA ASN A 89 21.47 -8.72 3.62
C ASN A 89 21.72 -10.05 2.92
N PRO A 90 22.93 -10.63 3.05
CA PRO A 90 23.09 -12.03 2.74
C PRO A 90 22.14 -12.78 3.69
N VAL A 91 21.21 -13.54 3.12
CA VAL A 91 20.58 -14.63 3.86
C VAL A 91 21.67 -15.69 3.98
N THR A 92 22.60 -15.48 4.92
CA THR A 92 23.64 -16.44 5.25
C THR A 92 22.95 -17.66 5.85
N GLU A 93 23.00 -18.77 5.10
CA GLU A 93 23.03 -20.18 5.54
C GLU A 93 21.90 -20.66 6.45
N GLN A 94 21.01 -21.53 5.94
CA GLN A 94 21.11 -22.98 6.15
C GLN A 94 21.50 -23.36 7.58
N ASN A 95 20.51 -23.81 8.36
CA ASN A 95 20.74 -24.95 9.23
C ASN A 95 19.71 -26.02 8.87
N ASP A 96 20.17 -26.87 7.96
CA ASP A 96 19.64 -28.17 7.64
C ASP A 96 19.67 -29.04 8.91
N ARG A 97 18.51 -29.33 9.49
CA ARG A 97 18.31 -30.54 10.33
C ARG A 97 16.94 -31.15 10.03
N ARG A 98 16.78 -31.61 8.79
CA ARG A 98 16.06 -32.86 8.54
C ARG A 98 17.07 -33.98 8.74
N THR A 99 17.16 -34.47 9.96
CA THR A 99 17.51 -35.87 10.15
C THR A 99 16.38 -36.47 10.94
N GLU A 100 15.41 -36.97 10.18
CA GLU A 100 14.45 -37.99 10.58
C GLU A 100 15.24 -39.10 11.29
N GLN A 101 15.25 -39.11 12.62
CA GLN A 101 15.67 -40.28 13.35
C GLN A 101 14.51 -41.27 13.31
N PRO A 102 14.67 -42.48 12.75
CA PRO A 102 13.69 -43.53 12.92
C PRO A 102 13.71 -43.92 14.39
N VAL A 103 12.58 -43.71 15.08
CA VAL A 103 12.39 -44.31 16.41
C VAL A 103 12.29 -45.81 16.17
N MET A 104 13.42 -46.49 16.31
CA MET A 104 13.50 -47.94 16.23
C MET A 104 12.55 -48.50 17.29
N HIS A 105 11.59 -49.31 16.84
CA HIS A 105 10.91 -50.26 17.70
C HIS A 105 11.97 -51.13 18.36
N SER A 106 12.10 -51.04 19.68
CA SER A 106 12.64 -52.12 20.49
C SER A 106 11.44 -52.82 21.12
N GLU A 107 10.94 -53.82 20.43
CA GLU A 107 10.33 -54.97 21.10
C GLU A 107 11.46 -55.79 21.75
N GLU A 108 11.06 -56.55 22.77
CA GLU A 108 11.80 -57.56 23.53
C GLU A 108 12.56 -57.10 24.78
N GLY A 109 12.12 -57.68 25.92
CA GLY A 109 13.05 -58.13 26.94
C GLY A 109 12.73 -57.79 28.39
N HIS A 110 11.78 -58.52 28.96
CA HIS A 110 11.88 -59.18 30.28
C HIS A 110 12.01 -58.34 31.57
N ASP A 111 10.97 -58.49 32.41
CA ASP A 111 10.98 -59.15 33.73
C ASP A 111 11.95 -58.70 34.84
N GLN A 112 11.40 -58.78 36.07
CA GLN A 112 11.98 -58.56 37.40
C GLN A 112 12.25 -57.11 37.77
N TRP A 113 11.53 -56.57 38.76
CA TRP A 113 12.02 -56.33 40.14
C TRP A 113 10.82 -55.95 41.04
N ARG A 114 10.40 -56.94 41.86
CA ARG A 114 9.49 -56.92 43.03
C ARG A 114 8.00 -56.64 42.86
#